data_AF-A0A7S8IFQ9-F1
#
_entry.id   AF-A0A7S8IFQ9-F1
#
_cell.length_a   1.000
_cell.length_b   1.000
_cell.length_c   1.000
_cell.angle_alpha   90.00
_cell.angle_beta   90.00
_cell.angle_gamma   90.00
#
_symmetry.space_group_name_H-M   'P 1'
#
loop_
_entity.id
_entity.type
_entity.pdbx_description
1 polymer ?
#
loop_
_entity_poly.entity_id
_entity_poly.type
_entity_poly.pdbx_seq_one_letter_code
_entity_poly.pdbx_strand_id
1 'polypeptide(L)'
;MQANPKPSNIDSWTPEILEALFKRLPTGIIILGSDGSILRYNSDWQSFCQQYFPQIASILQPAINFLSLFPQAKSTLNSLFAPALNGETSQAYDLDLPAMESVIYCPLIMTPVEYHG
;
A
#
# COMPACT_ATOMS: atom_id res chain seq x y z
N MET A 1 -7.75 38.80 2.38
CA MET A 1 -7.05 37.58 2.83
C MET A 1 -8.10 36.52 3.10
N GLN A 2 -8.29 35.57 2.17
CA GLN A 2 -9.17 34.43 2.41
C GLN A 2 -8.44 33.45 3.33
N ALA A 3 -9.05 33.12 4.46
CA ALA A 3 -8.54 32.10 5.37
C ALA A 3 -8.53 30.76 4.62
N ASN A 4 -7.36 30.12 4.60
CA ASN A 4 -7.23 28.77 4.08
C ASN A 4 -8.16 27.87 4.92
N PRO A 5 -9.11 27.12 4.32
CA PRO A 5 -9.95 26.22 5.08
C PRO A 5 -9.05 25.17 5.75
N LYS A 6 -9.19 25.02 7.07
CA LYS A 6 -8.62 23.90 7.83
C LYS A 6 -8.99 22.60 7.11
N PRO A 7 -8.07 21.63 6.97
CA PRO A 7 -8.43 20.33 6.40
C PRO A 7 -9.64 19.79 7.18
N SER A 8 -10.71 19.52 6.43
CA SER A 8 -11.96 18.99 6.95
C SER A 8 -11.67 17.71 7.73
N ASN A 9 -12.34 17.56 8.86
CA ASN A 9 -12.24 16.39 9.71
C ASN A 9 -12.46 15.14 8.84
N ILE A 10 -11.45 14.27 8.70
CA ILE A 10 -11.53 13.07 7.84
C ILE A 10 -12.71 12.18 8.24
N ASP A 11 -13.15 12.28 9.51
CA ASP A 11 -14.38 11.68 10.05
C ASP A 11 -15.67 12.06 9.30
N SER A 12 -15.64 13.12 8.46
CA SER A 12 -16.78 13.54 7.64
C SER A 12 -16.73 12.98 6.21
N TRP A 13 -15.73 12.17 5.86
CA TRP A 13 -15.63 11.59 4.53
C TRP A 13 -16.54 10.39 4.42
N THR A 14 -17.43 10.42 3.44
CA THR A 14 -18.33 9.29 3.21
C THR A 14 -17.56 8.13 2.57
N PRO A 15 -18.06 6.88 2.72
CA PRO A 15 -17.48 5.72 2.06
C PRO A 15 -17.28 5.91 0.55
N GLU A 16 -18.15 6.67 -0.11
CA GLU A 16 -18.06 6.97 -1.55
C GLU A 16 -16.86 7.86 -1.88
N ILE A 17 -16.52 8.83 -1.02
CA ILE A 17 -15.33 9.68 -1.20
C ILE A 17 -14.07 8.85 -1.03
N LEU A 18 -14.00 8.02 0.01
CA LEU A 18 -12.87 7.12 0.25
C LEU A 18 -12.68 6.13 -0.90
N GLU A 19 -13.78 5.58 -1.42
CA GLU A 19 -13.75 4.66 -2.56
C GLU A 19 -13.32 5.37 -3.85
N ALA A 20 -13.74 6.62 -4.06
CA ALA A 20 -13.29 7.43 -5.19
C ALA A 20 -11.78 7.75 -5.10
N LEU A 21 -11.29 8.10 -3.90
CA LEU A 21 -9.87 8.34 -3.65
C LEU A 21 -9.04 7.08 -3.87
N PHE A 22 -9.47 5.94 -3.32
CA PHE A 22 -8.80 4.66 -3.53
C PHE A 22 -8.63 4.34 -5.03
N LYS A 23 -9.66 4.62 -5.84
CA LYS A 23 -9.64 4.36 -7.29
C LYS A 23 -8.89 5.38 -8.14
N ARG A 24 -8.73 6.61 -7.67
CA ARG A 24 -8.29 7.75 -8.52
C ARG A 24 -7.04 8.45 -8.03
N LEU A 25 -6.58 8.18 -6.81
CA LEU A 25 -5.32 8.73 -6.33
C LEU A 25 -4.17 8.18 -7.20
N PRO A 26 -3.29 9.05 -7.74
CA PRO A 26 -2.16 8.64 -8.57
C PRO A 26 -1.03 8.07 -7.69
N THR A 27 -1.36 7.07 -6.89
CA THR A 27 -0.47 6.41 -5.94
C THR A 27 -0.94 4.97 -5.79
N GLY A 28 0.00 4.01 -5.86
CA GLY A 28 -0.32 2.60 -5.65
C GLY A 28 -0.74 2.36 -4.20
N ILE A 29 -1.95 1.84 -3.99
CA ILE A 29 -2.48 1.50 -2.68
C ILE A 29 -2.78 0.01 -2.64
N ILE A 30 -2.33 -0.63 -1.56
CA ILE A 30 -2.64 -2.01 -1.21
C ILE A 30 -3.13 -2.08 0.23
N ILE A 31 -4.20 -2.84 0.47
CA ILE A 31 -4.75 -3.10 1.80
C ILE A 31 -4.42 -4.55 2.16
N LEU A 32 -3.78 -4.73 3.31
CA LEU A 32 -3.36 -6.03 3.83
C LEU A 32 -4.19 -6.40 5.06
N GLY A 33 -4.48 -7.69 5.20
CA GLY A 33 -4.95 -8.27 6.44
C GLY A 33 -3.82 -8.35 7.46
N SER A 34 -4.17 -8.64 8.72
CA SER A 34 -3.18 -8.75 9.81
C SER A 34 -2.19 -9.91 9.61
N ASP A 35 -2.54 -10.90 8.80
CA ASP A 35 -1.68 -12.01 8.36
C ASP A 35 -0.79 -11.66 7.16
N GLY A 36 -0.89 -10.43 6.64
CA GLY A 36 -0.18 -9.96 5.44
C GLY A 36 -0.84 -10.39 4.14
N SER A 37 -2.03 -11.00 4.17
CA SER A 37 -2.79 -11.35 2.98
C SER A 37 -3.36 -10.10 2.31
N ILE A 38 -3.29 -10.04 0.99
CA ILE A 38 -3.85 -8.94 0.22
C ILE A 38 -5.37 -8.99 0.31
N LEU A 39 -6.01 -7.91 0.78
CA LEU A 39 -7.46 -7.80 0.81
C LEU A 39 -7.98 -7.11 -0.46
N ARG A 40 -7.33 -6.02 -0.87
CA ARG A 40 -7.61 -5.28 -2.10
C ARG A 40 -6.45 -4.36 -2.46
N TYR A 41 -6.42 -3.90 -3.70
CA TYR A 41 -5.45 -2.91 -4.21
C TYR A 41 -6.11 -2.06 -5.30
N ASN A 42 -5.52 -0.92 -5.62
CA ASN A 42 -6.04 -0.04 -6.67
C ASN A 42 -5.36 -0.26 -8.03
N SER A 43 -5.88 0.40 -9.06
CA SER A 43 -5.38 0.29 -10.44
C SER A 43 -3.93 0.74 -10.59
N ASP A 44 -3.50 1.75 -9.82
CA ASP A 44 -2.13 2.24 -9.87
C ASP A 44 -1.14 1.20 -9.31
N TRP A 45 -1.50 0.51 -8.23
CA TRP A 45 -0.71 -0.62 -7.71
C TRP A 45 -0.62 -1.77 -8.73
N GLN A 46 -1.73 -2.10 -9.37
CA GLN A 46 -1.75 -3.11 -10.44
C GLN A 46 -0.84 -2.71 -11.61
N SER A 47 -0.91 -1.46 -12.04
CA SER A 47 -0.14 -0.94 -13.17
C SER A 47 1.36 -0.89 -12.85
N PHE A 48 1.70 -0.48 -11.63
CA PHE A 48 3.06 -0.56 -11.11
C PHE A 48 3.61 -1.99 -11.13
N CYS A 49 2.83 -2.96 -10.63
CA CYS A 49 3.21 -4.37 -10.71
C CYS A 49 3.38 -4.84 -12.15
N GLN A 50 2.47 -4.49 -13.07
CA GLN A 50 2.57 -4.89 -14.48
C GLN A 50 3.83 -4.35 -15.16
N GLN A 51 4.20 -3.11 -14.84
CA GLN A 51 5.36 -2.45 -15.44
C GLN A 51 6.67 -3.02 -14.92
N TYR A 52 6.78 -3.26 -13.61
CA TYR A 52 8.06 -3.55 -12.97
C TYR A 52 8.20 -4.99 -12.45
N PHE A 53 7.08 -5.66 -12.19
CA PHE A 53 7.03 -7.01 -11.63
C PHE A 53 6.03 -7.89 -12.38
N PRO A 54 6.19 -8.11 -13.71
CA PRO A 54 5.19 -8.79 -14.53
C PRO A 54 4.84 -10.21 -14.04
N GLN A 55 5.80 -10.92 -13.42
CA GLN A 55 5.56 -12.23 -12.80
C GLN A 55 4.70 -12.15 -11.53
N ILE A 56 4.82 -11.07 -10.75
CA ILE A 56 3.96 -10.83 -9.60
C ILE A 56 2.59 -10.38 -10.09
N ALA A 57 2.54 -9.51 -11.09
CA ALA A 57 1.29 -8.99 -11.65
C ALA A 57 0.37 -10.08 -12.20
N SER A 58 0.93 -11.18 -12.75
CA SER A 58 0.15 -12.29 -13.29
C SER A 58 -0.52 -13.15 -12.22
N ILE A 59 0.00 -13.14 -10.99
CA ILE A 59 -0.56 -13.89 -9.86
C ILE A 59 -1.26 -12.98 -8.85
N LEU A 60 -1.10 -11.65 -8.94
CA LEU A 60 -1.64 -10.69 -7.99
C LEU A 60 -3.17 -10.80 -7.87
N GLN A 61 -3.63 -11.21 -6.70
CA GLN A 61 -5.05 -11.33 -6.38
C GLN A 61 -5.25 -11.29 -4.85
N PRO A 62 -6.47 -11.02 -4.36
CA PRO A 62 -6.78 -11.13 -2.94
C PRO A 62 -6.44 -12.52 -2.35
N ALA A 63 -6.23 -12.57 -1.03
CA ALA A 63 -5.78 -13.73 -0.25
C ALA A 63 -4.33 -14.20 -0.48
N ILE A 64 -3.60 -13.64 -1.45
CA ILE A 64 -2.16 -13.90 -1.56
C ILE A 64 -1.41 -13.13 -0.47
N ASN A 65 -0.43 -13.78 0.15
CA ASN A 65 0.42 -13.12 1.14
C ASN A 65 1.41 -12.16 0.45
N PHE A 66 1.30 -10.87 0.75
CA PHE A 66 2.12 -9.83 0.13
C PHE A 66 3.62 -10.04 0.37
N LEU A 67 4.01 -10.44 1.58
CA LEU A 67 5.42 -10.64 1.95
C LEU A 67 6.04 -11.83 1.21
N SER A 68 5.23 -12.77 0.74
CA SER A 68 5.67 -13.91 -0.08
C SER A 68 6.01 -13.54 -1.52
N LEU A 69 5.49 -12.40 -2.01
CA LEU A 69 5.74 -11.91 -3.37
C LEU A 69 7.17 -11.36 -3.53
N PHE A 70 7.78 -10.89 -2.43
CA PHE A 70 9.11 -10.29 -2.42
C PHE A 70 10.02 -10.97 -1.38
N PRO A 71 10.39 -12.25 -1.58
CA PRO A 71 11.15 -13.01 -0.57
C PRO A 71 12.49 -12.36 -0.23
N GLN A 72 13.12 -11.70 -1.20
CA GLN A 72 14.39 -10.99 -1.02
C GLN A 72 14.24 -9.69 -0.21
N ALA A 73 13.09 -9.02 -0.30
CA ALA A 73 12.79 -7.80 0.47
C ALA A 73 12.02 -8.10 1.78
N LYS A 74 11.75 -9.38 2.09
CA LYS A 74 10.88 -9.79 3.18
C LYS A 74 11.28 -9.23 4.54
N SER A 75 12.58 -9.17 4.84
CA SER A 75 13.07 -8.60 6.11
C SER A 75 12.72 -7.12 6.23
N THR A 76 12.96 -6.35 5.17
CA THR A 76 12.64 -4.91 5.15
C THR A 76 11.14 -4.69 5.19
N LEU A 77 10.36 -5.43 4.39
CA LEU A 77 8.90 -5.35 4.42
C LEU A 77 8.32 -5.71 5.79
N ASN A 78 8.87 -6.73 6.47
CA ASN A 78 8.47 -7.08 7.84
C ASN A 78 8.77 -5.95 8.83
N SER A 79 9.89 -5.24 8.68
CA SER A 79 10.23 -4.10 9.54
C SER A 79 9.25 -2.94 9.41
N LEU A 80 8.55 -2.83 8.28
CA LEU A 80 7.48 -1.85 8.05
C LEU A 80 6.13 -2.37 8.54
N PHE A 81 5.86 -3.67 8.36
CA PHE A 81 4.59 -4.30 8.71
C PHE A 81 4.39 -4.47 10.21
N ALA A 82 5.43 -4.82 10.97
CA ALA A 82 5.30 -5.01 12.41
C ALA A 82 4.84 -3.75 13.16
N PRO A 83 5.36 -2.53 12.90
CA PRO A 83 4.82 -1.30 13.47
C PRO A 83 3.34 -1.06 13.12
N ALA A 84 2.95 -1.29 11.86
CA ALA A 84 1.57 -1.08 11.41
C ALA A 84 0.58 -2.01 12.15
N LEU A 85 0.98 -3.24 12.45
CA LEU A 85 0.18 -4.15 13.28
C LEU A 85 0.02 -3.67 14.73
N ASN A 86 0.95 -2.85 15.22
CA ASN A 86 0.90 -2.26 16.56
C ASN A 86 0.23 -0.87 16.57
N GLY A 87 -0.38 -0.44 15.45
CA GLY A 87 -1.01 0.88 15.35
C GLY A 87 -0.05 2.02 15.03
N GLU A 88 1.16 1.73 14.57
CA GLU A 88 2.18 2.74 14.25
C GLU A 88 2.38 2.87 12.73
N THR A 89 2.44 4.09 12.22
CA THR A 89 2.83 4.33 10.82
C THR A 89 4.35 4.19 10.66
N SER A 90 4.78 3.42 9.66
CA SER A 90 6.17 3.25 9.27
C SER A 90 6.38 3.65 7.81
N GLN A 91 7.63 3.97 7.45
CA GLN A 91 7.97 4.38 6.09
C GLN A 91 9.39 3.97 5.72
N ALA A 92 9.59 3.65 4.45
CA ALA A 92 10.90 3.46 3.83
C ALA A 92 10.93 4.27 2.54
N TYR A 93 11.86 5.20 2.40
CA TYR A 93 11.97 6.04 1.19
C TYR A 93 12.79 5.36 0.08
N ASP A 94 13.71 4.47 0.46
CA ASP A 94 14.63 3.77 -0.43
C ASP A 94 14.42 2.25 -0.30
N LEU A 95 13.18 1.78 -0.46
CA LEU A 95 12.93 0.35 -0.46
C LEU A 95 13.40 -0.26 -1.78
N ASP A 96 14.41 -1.10 -1.69
CA ASP A 96 14.89 -1.93 -2.78
C ASP A 96 13.94 -3.10 -3.00
N LEU A 97 13.17 -3.05 -4.08
CA LEU A 97 12.38 -4.18 -4.55
C LEU A 97 13.09 -4.84 -5.73
N PRO A 98 13.59 -6.08 -5.57
CA PRO A 98 14.22 -6.80 -6.66
C PRO A 98 13.19 -7.13 -7.75
N ALA A 99 13.43 -6.60 -8.95
CA ALA A 99 12.75 -6.99 -10.18
C ALA A 99 13.61 -8.04 -10.93
N MET A 100 13.15 -8.51 -12.09
CA MET A 100 13.85 -9.59 -12.82
C MET A 100 15.33 -9.25 -13.13
N GLU A 101 15.60 -8.03 -13.60
CA GLU A 101 16.93 -7.61 -14.06
C GLU A 101 17.38 -6.27 -13.45
N SER A 102 16.62 -5.74 -12.51
CA SER A 102 16.86 -4.42 -11.91
C SER A 102 16.40 -4.37 -10.46
N VAL A 103 16.74 -3.28 -9.78
CA VAL A 103 16.16 -2.90 -8.49
C VAL A 103 15.26 -1.70 -8.73
N ILE A 104 14.04 -1.77 -8.20
CA ILE A 104 13.12 -0.66 -8.20
C ILE A 104 13.17 0.00 -6.83
N TYR A 105 13.52 1.28 -6.82
CA TYR A 105 13.45 2.12 -5.64
C TYR A 105 12.04 2.67 -5.52
N CYS A 106 11.32 2.26 -4.47
CA CYS A 106 9.94 2.66 -4.26
C CYS A 106 9.78 3.19 -2.83
N PRO A 107 9.37 4.47 -2.64
CA PRO A 107 8.97 4.92 -1.31
C PRO A 107 7.68 4.19 -0.90
N LEU A 108 7.72 3.51 0.25
CA LEU A 108 6.59 2.80 0.84
C LEU A 108 6.23 3.42 2.19
N ILE A 109 4.95 3.72 2.38
CA ILE A 109 4.38 4.08 3.68
C ILE A 109 3.41 2.98 4.07
N MET A 110 3.52 2.50 5.30
CA MET A 110 2.61 1.51 5.85
C MET A 110 1.95 2.09 7.08
N THR A 111 0.63 2.19 7.05
CA THR A 111 -0.16 2.80 8.11
C THR A 111 -1.24 1.84 8.58
N PRO A 112 -1.54 1.78 9.89
CA PRO A 112 -2.71 1.05 10.36
C PRO A 112 -3.97 1.60 9.71
N VAL A 113 -4.91 0.71 9.41
CA VAL A 113 -6.27 1.06 9.00
C VAL A 113 -7.20 0.46 10.03
N GLU A 114 -7.84 1.31 10.81
CA GLU A 114 -8.90 0.91 11.73
C GLU A 114 -10.21 0.81 10.94
N TYR A 115 -10.84 -0.36 10.98
CA TYR A 115 -12.21 -0.50 10.51
C TYR A 115 -13.14 -0.20 11.68
N HIS A 116 -13.67 1.02 11.73
CA HIS A 116 -14.84 1.31 12.56
C HIS A 116 -16.09 0.88 11.78
N GLY A 117 -16.65 -0.25 12.19
CA GLY A 117 -17.92 -0.77 11.66
C GLY A 117 -19.13 0.05 12.09
#